data_AF-A7SMH7-F1
#
_entry.id   AF-A7SMH7-F1
#
_cell.length_a   1.000
_cell.length_b   1.000
_cell.length_c   1.000
_cell.angle_alpha   90.00
_cell.angle_beta   90.00
_cell.angle_gamma   90.00
#
_symmetry.space_group_name_H-M   'P 1'
#
loop_
_entity.id
_entity.type
_entity.pdbx_description
1 polymer ?
#
loop_
_entity_poly.entity_id
_entity_poly.type
_entity_poly.pdbx_seq_one_letter_code
_entity_poly.pdbx_strand_id
1 'polypeptide(L)'
;RQVVQYILDRKACLLPAYFVINEIFKDFPEGKATPHWSLSKLLSDYVDSFRPLAHMVTVTGRPLLLPIIGHPSSSIGVWKLDPATLSFPMKGLLPYNKSLFKPQKNLLQYVIGQPYSREIICSMLGLNKQQKQRCLALEELLVDLIVIAMEKSEHDQSGLDDTACQLLWQHLSSHLIFFVLFQFASFPHMVLALYDKLQGRNLRQGRDHLMWVLLQFISGSIQKNPISDFKPVIKLFELLYPGNEPLPEPDINHADSIHSLAMACIWIHLSKKVIKT
;
A
#
# COMPACT_ATOMS: atom_id res chain seq x y z
N ARG A 1 -5.74 36.24 -28.60
CA ARG A 1 -4.28 35.92 -28.66
C ARG A 1 -3.40 37.10 -28.26
N GLN A 2 -3.53 38.28 -28.90
CA GLN A 2 -2.68 39.46 -28.58
C GLN A 2 -2.80 39.91 -27.12
N VAL A 3 -4.02 39.94 -26.57
CA VAL A 3 -4.24 40.27 -25.15
C VAL A 3 -3.53 39.28 -24.22
N VAL A 4 -3.63 37.97 -24.50
CA VAL A 4 -2.97 36.91 -23.72
C VAL A 4 -1.45 37.05 -23.78
N GLN A 5 -0.90 37.36 -24.96
CA GLN A 5 0.53 37.61 -25.11
C GLN A 5 1.00 38.83 -24.31
N TYR A 6 0.21 39.90 -24.27
CA TYR A 6 0.53 41.09 -23.49
C TYR A 6 0.45 40.81 -21.98
N ILE A 7 -0.54 40.04 -21.53
CA ILE A 7 -0.65 39.58 -20.13
C ILE A 7 0.55 38.72 -19.71
N LEU A 8 1.02 37.85 -20.61
CA LEU A 8 2.17 36.96 -20.37
C LEU A 8 3.52 37.67 -20.49
N ASP A 9 3.56 38.89 -21.02
CA ASP A 9 4.82 39.62 -21.18
C ASP A 9 5.35 40.07 -19.81
N ARG A 10 6.47 39.45 -19.41
CA ARG A 10 7.17 39.76 -18.16
C ARG A 10 7.69 41.21 -18.12
N LYS A 11 7.94 41.83 -19.28
CA LYS A 11 8.39 43.22 -19.35
C LYS A 11 7.27 44.21 -19.08
N ALA A 12 6.04 43.86 -19.43
CA ALA A 12 4.86 44.69 -19.15
C ALA A 12 4.52 44.71 -17.65
N CYS A 13 4.95 43.69 -16.88
CA CYS A 13 4.86 43.61 -15.42
C CYS A 13 3.44 43.88 -14.86
N LEU A 14 2.40 43.47 -15.60
CA LEU A 14 1.00 43.74 -15.25
C LEU A 14 0.55 42.98 -13.99
N LEU A 15 1.10 41.78 -13.77
CA LEU A 15 0.88 40.97 -12.57
C LEU A 15 2.04 40.01 -12.30
N PRO A 16 2.16 39.48 -11.07
CA PRO A 16 3.13 38.43 -10.78
C PRO A 16 2.95 37.22 -11.69
N ALA A 17 4.04 36.83 -12.36
CA ALA A 17 4.06 35.72 -13.30
C ALA A 17 3.57 34.40 -12.66
N TYR A 18 3.76 34.24 -11.34
CA TYR A 18 3.28 33.09 -10.56
C TYR A 18 1.75 32.98 -10.47
N PHE A 19 1.02 34.10 -10.54
CA PHE A 19 -0.45 34.06 -10.58
C PHE A 19 -0.95 33.57 -11.93
N VAL A 20 -0.31 34.00 -13.01
CA VAL A 20 -0.68 33.57 -14.36
C VAL A 20 -0.50 32.07 -14.54
N ILE A 21 0.62 31.50 -14.07
CA ILE A 21 0.85 30.05 -14.16
C ILE A 21 -0.15 29.25 -13.31
N ASN A 22 -0.55 29.74 -12.13
CA ASN A 22 -1.58 29.08 -11.33
C ASN A 22 -2.91 28.99 -12.08
N GLU A 23 -3.36 30.05 -12.74
CA GLU A 23 -4.58 30.02 -13.54
C GLU A 23 -4.44 29.09 -14.75
N ILE A 24 -3.29 29.11 -15.44
CA ILE A 24 -3.00 28.19 -16.55
C ILE A 24 -3.10 26.73 -16.09
N PHE A 25 -2.54 26.36 -14.94
CA PHE A 25 -2.58 24.98 -14.45
C PHE A 25 -3.93 24.54 -13.90
N LYS A 26 -4.78 25.48 -13.46
CA LYS A 26 -6.17 25.18 -13.09
C LYS A 26 -6.98 24.76 -14.32
N ASP A 27 -6.85 25.52 -15.40
CA ASP A 27 -7.59 25.27 -16.65
C ASP A 27 -6.96 24.17 -17.50
N PHE A 28 -5.62 24.10 -17.51
CA PHE A 28 -4.82 23.16 -18.30
C PHE A 28 -3.83 22.37 -17.42
N PRO A 29 -4.32 21.45 -16.58
CA PRO A 29 -3.44 20.57 -15.82
C PRO A 29 -2.60 19.70 -16.75
N GLU A 30 -1.31 19.57 -16.42
CA GLU A 30 -0.31 18.84 -17.23
C GLU A 30 -0.81 17.43 -17.60
N GLY A 31 -0.93 17.18 -18.91
CA GLY A 31 -1.28 15.87 -19.46
C GLY A 31 -2.76 15.53 -19.52
N LYS A 32 -3.67 16.40 -19.05
CA LYS A 32 -5.13 16.17 -19.11
C LYS A 32 -5.85 17.08 -20.10
N ALA A 33 -5.42 18.32 -20.25
CA ALA A 33 -6.05 19.27 -21.16
C ALA A 33 -4.99 19.94 -22.03
N THR A 34 -5.21 19.93 -23.34
CA THR A 34 -4.36 20.63 -24.29
C THR A 34 -4.91 22.02 -24.54
N PRO A 35 -4.09 23.08 -24.42
CA PRO A 35 -4.52 24.42 -24.79
C PRO A 35 -4.92 24.51 -26.26
N HIS A 36 -5.76 25.48 -26.59
CA HIS A 36 -6.14 25.76 -27.97
C HIS A 36 -4.90 25.94 -28.86
N TRP A 37 -4.90 25.36 -30.06
CA TRP A 37 -3.74 25.28 -30.96
C TRP A 37 -3.05 26.64 -31.19
N SER A 38 -3.81 27.72 -31.25
CA SER A 38 -3.29 29.08 -31.46
C SER A 38 -2.56 29.69 -30.25
N LEU A 39 -2.78 29.14 -29.05
CA LEU A 39 -2.16 29.56 -27.79
C LEU A 39 -1.16 28.52 -27.25
N SER A 40 -1.20 27.29 -27.77
CA SER A 40 -0.41 26.17 -27.24
C SER A 40 1.07 26.49 -27.11
N LYS A 41 1.72 26.95 -28.19
CA LYS A 41 3.14 27.30 -28.15
C LYS A 41 3.45 28.39 -27.12
N LEU A 42 2.63 29.45 -27.10
CA LEU A 42 2.81 30.58 -26.19
C LEU A 42 2.72 30.16 -24.72
N LEU A 43 1.73 29.32 -24.39
CA LEU A 43 1.53 28.83 -23.02
C LEU A 43 2.60 27.81 -22.63
N SER A 44 3.00 26.91 -23.54
CA SER A 44 4.08 25.94 -23.29
C SER A 44 5.40 26.64 -23.01
N ASP A 45 5.81 27.59 -23.85
CA ASP A 45 7.05 28.36 -23.66
C ASP A 45 7.02 29.13 -22.32
N TYR A 46 5.85 29.65 -21.94
CA TYR A 46 5.67 30.32 -20.66
C TYR A 46 5.75 29.36 -19.48
N VAL A 47 5.09 28.19 -19.54
CA VAL A 47 5.15 27.17 -18.48
C VAL A 47 6.57 26.64 -18.31
N ASP A 48 7.29 26.36 -19.39
CA ASP A 48 8.66 25.85 -19.32
C ASP A 48 9.63 26.85 -18.67
N SER A 49 9.35 28.15 -18.75
CA SER A 49 10.14 29.18 -18.05
C SER A 49 10.09 29.06 -16.50
N PHE A 50 9.11 28.33 -15.95
CA PHE A 50 9.00 28.03 -14.51
C PHE A 50 9.58 26.67 -14.12
N ARG A 51 10.05 25.87 -15.07
CA ARG A 51 10.72 24.58 -14.78
C ARG A 51 11.94 24.73 -13.86
N PRO A 52 12.80 25.77 -14.00
CA PRO A 52 13.88 25.99 -13.04
C PRO A 52 13.38 26.26 -11.61
N LEU A 53 12.26 26.99 -11.47
CA LEU A 53 11.64 27.24 -10.17
C LEU A 53 11.12 25.94 -9.55
N ALA A 54 10.46 25.08 -10.34
CA ALA A 54 10.03 23.76 -9.89
C ALA A 54 11.22 22.91 -9.41
N HIS A 55 12.37 22.98 -10.09
CA HIS A 55 13.59 22.29 -9.65
C HIS A 55 14.17 22.85 -8.35
N MET A 56 14.13 24.17 -8.12
CA MET A 56 14.62 24.76 -6.87
C MET A 56 13.83 24.33 -5.63
N VAL A 57 12.53 24.10 -5.79
CA VAL A 57 11.64 23.70 -4.68
C VAL A 57 11.46 22.19 -4.55
N THR A 58 12.10 21.39 -5.41
CA THR A 58 12.04 19.93 -5.36
C THR A 58 13.36 19.33 -4.90
N VAL A 59 13.26 18.26 -4.11
CA VAL A 59 14.43 17.47 -3.74
C VAL A 59 14.80 16.57 -4.91
N THR A 60 16.05 16.67 -5.35
CA THR A 60 16.60 15.83 -6.42
C THR A 60 16.56 14.36 -6.00
N GLY A 61 16.03 13.50 -6.87
CA GLY A 61 15.94 12.07 -6.60
C GLY A 61 14.98 11.67 -5.46
N ARG A 62 14.05 12.55 -5.04
CA ARG A 62 13.11 12.27 -3.93
C ARG A 62 12.47 10.87 -3.95
N PRO A 63 11.98 10.33 -5.08
CA PRO A 63 11.41 8.97 -5.14
C PRO A 63 12.36 7.83 -4.76
N LEU A 64 13.68 8.06 -4.83
CA LEU A 64 14.72 7.08 -4.54
C LEU A 64 15.22 7.16 -3.10
N LEU A 65 14.88 8.23 -2.37
CA LEU A 65 15.28 8.39 -0.99
C LEU A 65 14.43 7.47 -0.10
N LEU A 66 15.06 6.79 0.85
CA LEU A 66 14.40 5.89 1.79
C LEU A 66 14.64 6.35 3.24
N PRO A 67 13.60 6.37 4.09
CA PRO A 67 13.75 6.73 5.49
C PRO A 67 14.38 5.60 6.32
N ILE A 68 15.04 5.97 7.41
CA ILE A 68 15.37 5.04 8.49
C ILE A 68 14.24 5.08 9.52
N ILE A 69 13.63 3.93 9.77
CA ILE A 69 12.48 3.76 10.67
C ILE A 69 12.97 3.68 12.11
N GLY A 70 12.29 4.38 13.03
CA GLY A 70 12.67 4.46 14.43
C GLY A 70 13.63 5.60 14.79
N HIS A 71 14.10 6.38 13.80
CA HIS A 71 14.92 7.56 14.09
C HIS A 71 14.05 8.77 14.49
N PRO A 72 14.25 9.38 15.66
CA PRO A 72 13.37 10.43 16.20
C PRO A 72 13.38 11.74 15.37
N SER A 73 14.41 11.97 14.55
CA SER A 73 14.49 13.15 13.66
C SER A 73 13.96 12.93 12.25
N SER A 74 13.43 11.74 11.93
CA SER A 74 12.78 11.48 10.64
C SER A 74 11.52 12.33 10.51
N SER A 75 11.67 13.53 9.95
CA SER A 75 10.60 14.51 9.74
C SER A 75 9.48 13.90 8.91
N ILE A 76 8.41 13.48 9.56
CA ILE A 76 7.35 12.68 8.95
C ILE A 76 6.64 13.43 7.81
N GLY A 77 6.61 14.77 7.89
CA GLY A 77 6.04 15.61 6.84
C GLY A 77 6.73 15.47 5.47
N VAL A 78 8.00 15.06 5.41
CA VAL A 78 8.73 14.86 4.15
C VAL A 78 8.23 13.60 3.41
N TRP A 79 7.72 12.63 4.15
CA TRP A 79 7.30 11.34 3.61
C TRP A 79 5.79 11.19 3.48
N LYS A 80 5.03 12.27 3.74
CA LYS A 80 3.58 12.25 3.59
C LYS A 80 3.20 11.97 2.14
N LEU A 81 2.25 11.07 1.96
CA LEU A 81 1.66 10.69 0.68
C LEU A 81 0.16 11.01 0.71
N ASP A 82 -0.40 11.28 -0.45
CA ASP A 82 -1.85 11.32 -0.60
C ASP A 82 -2.43 9.89 -0.55
N PRO A 83 -3.38 9.57 0.36
CA PRO A 83 -3.93 8.22 0.49
C PRO A 83 -4.69 7.73 -0.75
N ALA A 84 -5.19 8.62 -1.61
CA ALA A 84 -5.91 8.24 -2.82
C ALA A 84 -4.97 7.93 -3.99
N THR A 85 -3.97 8.78 -4.22
CA THR A 85 -3.06 8.65 -5.38
C THR A 85 -1.70 8.02 -5.05
N LEU A 86 -1.34 7.88 -3.76
CA LEU A 86 -0.01 7.53 -3.27
C LEU A 86 1.12 8.42 -3.81
N SER A 87 0.79 9.62 -4.27
CA SER A 87 1.77 10.58 -4.77
C SER A 87 2.18 11.57 -3.67
N PHE A 88 3.32 12.23 -3.87
CA PHE A 88 3.76 13.26 -2.93
C PHE A 88 2.87 14.51 -3.08
N PRO A 89 2.39 15.11 -1.97
CA PRO A 89 1.68 16.37 -2.03
C PRO A 89 2.65 17.48 -2.44
N MET A 90 2.45 18.03 -3.64
CA MET A 90 3.23 19.16 -4.13
C MET A 90 2.65 20.48 -3.63
N LYS A 91 3.52 21.47 -3.38
CA LYS A 91 3.10 22.81 -2.98
C LYS A 91 2.92 23.69 -4.21
N GLY A 92 1.72 24.23 -4.43
CA GLY A 92 1.43 25.10 -5.57
C GLY A 92 1.38 24.38 -6.92
N LEU A 93 1.01 25.12 -7.97
CA LEU A 93 0.85 24.60 -9.32
C LEU A 93 2.07 24.99 -10.16
N LEU A 94 3.11 24.16 -10.09
CA LEU A 94 4.34 24.32 -10.87
C LEU A 94 4.53 23.13 -11.81
N PRO A 95 5.31 23.30 -12.90
CA PRO A 95 5.66 22.23 -13.83
C PRO A 95 6.66 21.26 -13.20
N TYR A 96 6.18 20.45 -12.26
CA TYR A 96 6.96 19.45 -11.56
C TYR A 96 7.32 18.27 -12.48
N ASN A 97 8.40 17.57 -12.16
CA ASN A 97 8.74 16.35 -12.87
C ASN A 97 7.64 15.30 -12.71
N LYS A 98 7.24 14.68 -13.82
CA LYS A 98 6.18 13.65 -13.88
C LYS A 98 6.41 12.48 -12.94
N SER A 99 7.66 12.20 -12.57
CA SER A 99 8.01 11.15 -11.60
C SER A 99 7.47 11.39 -10.20
N LEU A 100 7.25 12.66 -9.80
CA LEU A 100 6.75 13.03 -8.47
C LEU A 100 5.25 12.77 -8.31
N PHE A 101 4.49 12.81 -9.42
CA PHE A 101 3.07 12.51 -9.46
C PHE A 101 2.76 11.02 -9.58
N LYS A 102 3.78 10.18 -9.86
CA LYS A 102 3.59 8.73 -9.89
C LYS A 102 3.37 8.20 -8.47
N PRO A 103 2.56 7.14 -8.32
CA PRO A 103 2.35 6.49 -7.02
C PRO A 103 3.66 5.92 -6.49
N GLN A 104 4.01 6.26 -5.25
CA GLN A 104 5.26 5.85 -4.60
C GLN A 104 5.11 4.49 -3.91
N LYS A 105 4.76 3.45 -4.69
CA LYS A 105 4.55 2.10 -4.15
C LYS A 105 5.82 1.51 -3.52
N ASN A 106 6.97 1.69 -4.16
CA ASN A 106 8.24 1.14 -3.69
C ASN A 106 8.65 1.69 -2.31
N LEU A 107 8.46 3.00 -2.09
CA LEU A 107 8.71 3.63 -0.80
C LEU A 107 7.82 3.01 0.28
N LEU A 108 6.53 2.85 0.00
CA LEU A 108 5.59 2.32 0.97
C LEU A 108 5.82 0.81 1.22
N GLN A 109 6.17 0.03 0.19
CA GLN A 109 6.58 -1.37 0.34
C GLN A 109 7.81 -1.49 1.23
N TYR A 110 8.84 -0.65 1.00
CA TYR A 110 10.02 -0.62 1.84
C TYR A 110 9.66 -0.31 3.30
N VAL A 111 8.83 0.71 3.54
CA VAL A 111 8.44 1.12 4.90
C VAL A 111 7.63 0.03 5.61
N ILE A 112 6.64 -0.57 4.93
CA ILE A 112 5.81 -1.65 5.51
C ILE A 112 6.65 -2.87 5.83
N GLY A 113 7.68 -3.18 5.03
CA GLY A 113 8.57 -4.32 5.28
C GLY A 113 9.43 -4.19 6.54
N GLN A 114 9.59 -2.99 7.10
CA GLN A 114 10.44 -2.78 8.27
C GLN A 114 9.66 -2.92 9.58
N PRO A 115 10.26 -3.48 10.65
CA PRO A 115 9.63 -3.60 11.96
C PRO A 115 9.33 -2.22 12.58
N TYR A 116 8.33 -2.17 13.45
CA TYR A 116 7.90 -0.94 14.15
C TYR A 116 7.45 0.24 13.25
N SER A 117 7.12 -0.02 11.98
CA SER A 117 6.76 1.01 10.99
C SER A 117 5.33 1.54 11.09
N ARG A 118 4.46 0.95 11.93
CA ARG A 118 3.03 1.27 12.05
C ARG A 118 2.71 2.76 12.16
N GLU A 119 3.39 3.47 13.06
CA GLU A 119 3.11 4.90 13.30
C GLU A 119 3.53 5.76 12.12
N ILE A 120 4.66 5.42 11.49
CA ILE A 120 5.16 6.09 10.29
C ILE A 120 4.19 5.88 9.14
N ILE A 121 3.68 4.66 8.93
CA ILE A 121 2.68 4.37 7.89
C ILE A 121 1.40 5.18 8.12
N CYS A 122 0.89 5.19 9.35
CA CYS A 122 -0.28 5.99 9.70
C CYS A 122 -0.04 7.48 9.41
N SER A 123 1.11 8.00 9.77
CA SER A 123 1.42 9.42 9.57
C SER A 123 1.72 9.77 8.10
N MET A 124 2.38 8.88 7.35
CA MET A 124 2.62 9.01 5.91
C MET A 124 1.29 9.08 5.14
N LEU A 125 0.32 8.22 5.48
CA LEU A 125 -0.97 8.14 4.81
C LEU A 125 -2.04 9.05 5.45
N GLY A 126 -1.71 9.75 6.55
CA GLY A 126 -2.65 10.58 7.29
C GLY A 126 -3.78 9.80 7.98
N LEU A 127 -3.56 8.52 8.28
CA LEU A 127 -4.52 7.64 8.95
C LEU A 127 -4.58 7.96 10.44
N ASN A 128 -5.76 8.32 10.93
CA ASN A 128 -6.00 8.57 12.34
C ASN A 128 -6.75 7.37 12.96
N LYS A 129 -6.25 6.86 14.10
CA LYS A 129 -6.87 5.74 14.84
C LYS A 129 -8.31 6.02 15.28
N GLN A 130 -8.69 7.29 15.41
CA GLN A 130 -10.04 7.69 15.83
C GLN A 130 -11.07 7.64 14.71
N GLN A 131 -10.63 7.67 13.44
CA GLN A 131 -11.51 7.71 12.28
C GLN A 131 -11.39 6.43 11.47
N LYS A 132 -12.53 5.76 11.26
CA LYS A 132 -12.62 4.61 10.38
C LYS A 132 -12.41 5.06 8.95
N GLN A 133 -11.28 4.71 8.36
CA GLN A 133 -10.94 5.09 6.99
C GLN A 133 -10.30 3.91 6.27
N ARG A 134 -11.02 3.32 5.31
CA ARG A 134 -10.47 2.28 4.46
C ARG A 134 -9.48 2.88 3.46
N CYS A 135 -8.26 2.36 3.44
CA CYS A 135 -7.23 2.74 2.47
C CYS A 135 -6.97 1.56 1.52
N LEU A 136 -7.53 1.63 0.31
CA LEU A 136 -7.37 0.58 -0.72
C LEU A 136 -5.90 0.37 -1.10
N ALA A 137 -5.15 1.46 -1.19
CA ALA A 137 -3.72 1.41 -1.47
C ALA A 137 -2.93 0.61 -0.41
N LEU A 138 -3.23 0.80 0.88
CA LEU A 138 -2.62 0.02 1.94
C LEU A 138 -3.05 -1.45 1.88
N GLU A 139 -4.32 -1.70 1.56
CA GLU A 139 -4.89 -3.03 1.40
C GLU A 139 -4.16 -3.84 0.30
N GLU A 140 -3.99 -3.25 -0.89
CA GLU A 140 -3.24 -3.86 -1.99
C GLU A 140 -1.79 -4.18 -1.61
N LEU A 141 -1.14 -3.28 -0.88
CA LEU A 141 0.26 -3.42 -0.47
C LEU A 141 0.47 -4.50 0.59
N LEU A 142 -0.46 -4.64 1.54
CA LEU A 142 -0.44 -5.75 2.49
C LEU A 142 -0.57 -7.10 1.77
N VAL A 143 -1.44 -7.17 0.76
CA VAL A 143 -1.58 -8.36 -0.07
C VAL A 143 -0.31 -8.63 -0.88
N ASP A 144 0.30 -7.60 -1.49
CA ASP A 144 1.59 -7.74 -2.21
C ASP A 144 2.68 -8.29 -1.30
N LEU A 145 2.78 -7.79 -0.06
CA LEU A 145 3.80 -8.22 0.89
C LEU A 145 3.59 -9.68 1.34
N ILE A 146 2.34 -10.12 1.49
CA ILE A 146 2.01 -11.53 1.76
C ILE A 146 2.43 -12.42 0.58
N VAL A 147 2.17 -11.99 -0.66
CA VAL A 147 2.61 -12.75 -1.85
C VAL A 147 4.13 -12.83 -1.91
N ILE A 148 4.85 -11.75 -1.63
CA ILE A 148 6.33 -11.75 -1.54
C ILE A 148 6.81 -12.72 -0.45
N ALA A 149 6.13 -12.77 0.70
CA ALA A 149 6.47 -13.73 1.77
C ALA A 149 6.24 -15.18 1.34
N MET A 150 5.15 -15.46 0.63
CA MET A 150 4.88 -16.78 0.03
C MET A 150 5.96 -17.16 -0.99
N GLU A 151 6.34 -16.24 -1.87
CA GLU A 151 7.38 -16.45 -2.88
C GLU A 151 8.75 -16.70 -2.25
N LYS A 152 9.12 -15.94 -1.21
CA LYS A 152 10.36 -16.19 -0.44
C LYS A 152 10.36 -17.56 0.21
N SER A 153 9.23 -17.97 0.78
CA SER A 153 9.09 -19.28 1.42
C SER A 153 9.27 -20.45 0.45
N GLU A 154 9.06 -20.26 -0.87
CA GLU A 154 9.35 -21.31 -1.87
C GLU A 154 10.84 -21.45 -2.22
N HIS A 155 11.58 -20.34 -2.15
CA HIS A 155 13.00 -20.30 -2.50
C HIS A 155 13.88 -20.74 -1.32
N ASP A 156 13.33 -20.75 -0.11
CA ASP A 156 14.04 -21.03 1.14
C ASP A 156 14.18 -22.55 1.41
N GLN A 157 14.67 -23.30 0.42
CA GLN A 157 14.89 -24.75 0.52
C GLN A 157 16.18 -25.12 1.28
N SER A 158 17.04 -24.13 1.53
CA SER A 158 18.26 -24.28 2.35
C SER A 158 17.99 -23.69 3.72
N GLY A 159 17.61 -24.51 4.71
CA GLY A 159 17.14 -24.10 6.06
C GLY A 159 18.06 -23.24 6.95
N LEU A 160 18.96 -22.46 6.38
CA LEU A 160 19.74 -21.39 7.01
C LEU A 160 18.96 -20.06 7.10
N ASP A 161 18.01 -19.80 6.20
CA ASP A 161 17.24 -18.54 6.11
C ASP A 161 15.83 -18.62 6.75
N ASP A 162 15.47 -19.77 7.33
CA ASP A 162 14.16 -20.06 7.93
C ASP A 162 13.77 -19.04 9.01
N THR A 163 14.75 -18.55 9.77
CA THR A 163 14.54 -17.49 10.78
C THR A 163 14.09 -16.17 10.15
N ALA A 164 14.64 -15.78 8.99
CA ALA A 164 14.28 -14.52 8.33
C ALA A 164 12.87 -14.58 7.73
N CYS A 165 12.51 -15.71 7.11
CA CYS A 165 11.16 -15.95 6.62
C CYS A 165 10.14 -15.99 7.77
N GLN A 166 10.46 -16.67 8.87
CA GLN A 166 9.60 -16.71 10.06
C GLN A 166 9.38 -15.32 10.67
N LEU A 167 10.44 -14.49 10.78
CA LEU A 167 10.34 -13.12 11.26
C LEU A 167 9.46 -12.25 10.34
N LEU A 168 9.54 -12.44 9.03
CA LEU A 168 8.67 -11.74 8.07
C LEU A 168 7.20 -12.10 8.29
N TRP A 169 6.89 -13.38 8.51
CA TRP A 169 5.53 -13.85 8.79
C TRP A 169 4.99 -13.32 10.14
N GLN A 170 5.82 -13.29 11.18
CA GLN A 170 5.46 -12.68 12.46
C GLN A 170 5.18 -11.18 12.33
N HIS A 171 6.04 -10.48 11.60
CA HIS A 171 5.88 -9.05 11.29
C HIS A 171 4.57 -8.78 10.52
N LEU A 172 4.29 -9.58 9.50
CA LEU A 172 3.04 -9.53 8.71
C LEU A 172 1.81 -9.76 9.57
N SER A 173 1.83 -10.78 10.43
CA SER A 173 0.75 -11.07 11.38
C SER A 173 0.44 -9.85 12.23
N SER A 174 1.48 -9.27 12.84
CA SER A 174 1.39 -8.09 13.69
C SER A 174 0.81 -6.88 12.93
N HIS A 175 1.23 -6.65 11.68
CA HIS A 175 0.73 -5.53 10.86
C HIS A 175 -0.72 -5.71 10.43
N LEU A 176 -1.09 -6.92 9.98
CA LEU A 176 -2.45 -7.23 9.56
C LEU A 176 -3.44 -7.04 10.71
N ILE A 177 -3.13 -7.56 11.90
CA ILE A 177 -3.97 -7.37 13.09
C ILE A 177 -4.19 -5.89 13.33
N PHE A 178 -3.13 -5.08 13.33
CA PHE A 178 -3.23 -3.65 13.60
C PHE A 178 -4.10 -2.92 12.55
N PHE A 179 -3.82 -3.08 11.26
CA PHE A 179 -4.52 -2.32 10.23
C PHE A 179 -5.98 -2.75 10.05
N VAL A 180 -6.28 -4.03 10.24
CA VAL A 180 -7.67 -4.51 10.14
C VAL A 180 -8.46 -4.17 11.42
N LEU A 181 -7.85 -4.25 12.61
CA LEU A 181 -8.49 -3.88 13.88
C LEU A 181 -8.93 -2.42 13.90
N PHE A 182 -8.08 -1.51 13.41
CA PHE A 182 -8.40 -0.08 13.28
C PHE A 182 -9.22 0.25 12.01
N GLN A 183 -9.67 -0.76 11.26
CA GLN A 183 -10.49 -0.61 10.04
C GLN A 183 -9.82 0.20 8.91
N PHE A 184 -8.49 0.20 8.87
CA PHE A 184 -7.73 0.77 7.76
C PHE A 184 -7.71 -0.14 6.52
N ALA A 185 -7.82 -1.45 6.74
CA ALA A 185 -7.93 -2.45 5.69
C ALA A 185 -9.14 -3.37 5.94
N SER A 186 -9.79 -3.84 4.86
CA SER A 186 -10.93 -4.74 4.96
C SER A 186 -10.50 -6.20 4.79
N PHE A 187 -10.67 -7.01 5.83
CA PHE A 187 -10.32 -8.43 5.79
C PHE A 187 -10.93 -9.22 4.62
N PRO A 188 -12.26 -9.22 4.37
CA PRO A 188 -12.83 -10.00 3.28
C PRO A 188 -12.25 -9.61 1.92
N HIS A 189 -12.04 -8.32 1.69
CA HIS A 189 -11.51 -7.83 0.42
C HIS A 189 -10.02 -8.14 0.26
N MET A 190 -9.22 -8.07 1.33
CA MET A 190 -7.83 -8.53 1.32
C MET A 190 -7.73 -10.00 0.94
N VAL A 191 -8.56 -10.86 1.52
CA VAL A 191 -8.53 -12.30 1.27
C VAL A 191 -8.95 -12.61 -0.17
N LEU A 192 -9.94 -11.90 -0.72
CA LEU A 192 -10.33 -12.03 -2.13
C LEU A 192 -9.21 -11.56 -3.07
N ALA A 193 -8.60 -10.40 -2.82
CA ALA A 193 -7.49 -9.91 -3.63
C ALA A 193 -6.26 -10.82 -3.55
N LEU A 194 -6.05 -11.46 -2.39
CA LEU A 194 -5.01 -12.48 -2.22
C LEU A 194 -5.32 -13.74 -3.04
N TYR A 195 -6.57 -14.22 -2.99
CA TYR A 195 -7.02 -15.34 -3.82
C TYR A 195 -6.76 -15.06 -5.31
N ASP A 196 -7.16 -13.88 -5.81
CA ASP A 196 -6.97 -13.51 -7.22
C ASP A 196 -5.49 -13.47 -7.63
N LYS A 197 -4.60 -13.02 -6.73
CA LYS A 197 -3.14 -12.99 -7.01
C LYS A 197 -2.46 -14.35 -6.91
N LEU A 198 -2.96 -15.24 -6.05
CA LEU A 198 -2.44 -16.58 -5.88
C LEU A 198 -3.03 -17.57 -6.89
N GLN A 199 -4.20 -17.29 -7.46
CA GLN A 199 -4.81 -18.14 -8.48
C GLN A 199 -3.86 -18.28 -9.68
N GLY A 200 -3.50 -19.53 -10.00
CA GLY A 200 -2.53 -19.84 -11.06
C GLY A 200 -1.06 -19.80 -10.64
N ARG A 201 -0.74 -19.40 -9.41
CA ARG A 201 0.62 -19.52 -8.83
C ARG A 201 0.65 -20.72 -7.87
N ASN A 202 1.52 -21.69 -8.14
CA ASN A 202 1.69 -22.88 -7.28
C ASN A 202 2.59 -22.59 -6.07
N LEU A 203 2.19 -21.67 -5.19
CA LEU A 203 2.91 -21.33 -3.95
C LEU A 203 2.26 -22.09 -2.77
N ARG A 204 2.93 -23.12 -2.27
CA ARG A 204 2.39 -24.04 -1.26
C ARG A 204 3.23 -24.14 0.01
N GLN A 205 4.52 -23.83 -0.01
CA GLN A 205 5.41 -23.95 1.16
C GLN A 205 5.01 -22.97 2.27
N GLY A 206 4.64 -21.74 1.93
CA GLY A 206 4.21 -20.71 2.90
C GLY A 206 2.76 -20.82 3.39
N ARG A 207 1.97 -21.83 2.96
CA ARG A 207 0.52 -21.85 3.19
C ARG A 207 0.12 -21.93 4.67
N ASP A 208 0.87 -22.69 5.47
CA ASP A 208 0.57 -22.88 6.90
C ASP A 208 0.85 -21.59 7.68
N HIS A 209 1.93 -20.89 7.33
CA HIS A 209 2.24 -19.56 7.86
C HIS A 209 1.17 -18.52 7.50
N LEU A 210 0.67 -18.55 6.26
CA LEU A 210 -0.43 -17.69 5.83
C LEU A 210 -1.71 -17.99 6.62
N MET A 211 -2.07 -19.26 6.79
CA MET A 211 -3.24 -19.65 7.58
C MET A 211 -3.09 -19.20 9.04
N TRP A 212 -1.88 -19.31 9.61
CA TRP A 212 -1.61 -18.78 10.94
C TRP A 212 -1.83 -17.26 11.04
N VAL A 213 -1.33 -16.49 10.07
CA VAL A 213 -1.55 -15.03 10.00
C VAL A 213 -3.04 -14.69 9.98
N LEU A 214 -3.82 -15.40 9.15
CA LEU A 214 -5.26 -15.18 9.05
C LEU A 214 -5.98 -15.61 10.33
N LEU A 215 -5.57 -16.73 10.95
CA LEU A 215 -6.14 -17.23 12.19
C LEU A 215 -6.07 -16.21 13.33
N GLN A 216 -4.94 -15.50 13.47
CA GLN A 216 -4.79 -14.49 14.53
C GLN A 216 -5.89 -13.44 14.47
N PHE A 217 -6.23 -12.97 13.26
CA PHE A 217 -7.31 -12.02 13.08
C PHE A 217 -8.69 -12.66 13.28
N ILE A 218 -8.92 -13.85 12.71
CA ILE A 218 -10.21 -14.54 12.80
C ILE A 218 -10.55 -14.84 14.26
N SER A 219 -9.63 -15.46 15.01
CA SER A 219 -9.86 -15.83 16.41
C SER A 219 -10.24 -14.63 17.28
N GLY A 220 -9.59 -13.48 17.08
CA GLY A 220 -9.86 -12.26 17.85
C GLY A 220 -11.09 -11.45 17.42
N SER A 221 -11.52 -11.55 16.16
CA SER A 221 -12.57 -10.69 15.60
C SER A 221 -13.88 -11.42 15.26
N ILE A 222 -13.87 -12.75 15.23
CA ILE A 222 -15.01 -13.56 14.81
C ILE A 222 -16.25 -13.36 15.68
N GLN A 223 -16.12 -12.99 16.94
CA GLN A 223 -17.27 -12.75 17.82
C GLN A 223 -18.03 -11.46 17.48
N LYS A 224 -17.36 -10.44 16.92
CA LYS A 224 -17.94 -9.10 16.71
C LYS A 224 -18.39 -8.84 15.28
N ASN A 225 -17.73 -9.44 14.30
CA ASN A 225 -18.04 -9.26 12.88
C ASN A 225 -19.08 -10.28 12.40
N PRO A 226 -19.80 -10.07 11.29
CA PRO A 226 -20.68 -11.08 10.71
C PRO A 226 -19.88 -12.27 10.14
N ILE A 227 -20.53 -13.42 9.93
CA ILE A 227 -19.85 -14.60 9.39
C ILE A 227 -19.53 -14.48 7.89
N SER A 228 -20.29 -13.65 7.16
CA SER A 228 -20.09 -13.35 5.74
C SER A 228 -18.67 -12.87 5.43
N ASP A 229 -18.08 -12.10 6.34
CA ASP A 229 -16.77 -11.46 6.16
C ASP A 229 -15.62 -12.47 6.15
N PHE A 230 -15.86 -13.69 6.64
CA PHE A 230 -14.87 -14.76 6.70
C PHE A 230 -15.06 -15.82 5.62
N LYS A 231 -16.17 -15.79 4.86
CA LYS A 231 -16.41 -16.73 3.75
C LYS A 231 -15.28 -16.75 2.71
N PRO A 232 -14.63 -15.62 2.34
CA PRO A 232 -13.51 -15.64 1.40
C PRO A 232 -12.35 -16.57 1.81
N VAL A 233 -12.17 -16.83 3.11
CA VAL A 233 -11.11 -17.72 3.61
C VAL A 233 -11.32 -19.16 3.15
N ILE A 234 -12.58 -19.59 2.98
CA ILE A 234 -12.91 -20.94 2.49
C ILE A 234 -12.43 -21.11 1.04
N LYS A 235 -12.65 -20.10 0.19
CA LYS A 235 -12.15 -20.11 -1.20
C LYS A 235 -10.62 -20.18 -1.26
N LEU A 236 -9.95 -19.46 -0.36
CA LEU A 236 -8.49 -19.48 -0.27
C LEU A 236 -7.98 -20.86 0.20
N PHE A 237 -8.69 -21.52 1.10
CA PHE A 237 -8.38 -22.87 1.53
C PHE A 237 -8.45 -23.88 0.36
N GLU A 238 -9.55 -23.87 -0.39
CA GLU A 238 -9.75 -24.74 -1.57
C GLU A 238 -8.61 -24.58 -2.60
N LEU A 239 -8.05 -23.37 -2.72
CA LEU A 239 -6.92 -23.09 -3.60
C LEU A 239 -5.59 -23.65 -3.06
N LEU A 240 -5.31 -23.48 -1.75
CA LEU A 240 -3.99 -23.78 -1.16
C LEU A 240 -3.83 -25.23 -0.68
N TYR A 241 -4.93 -25.93 -0.45
CA TYR A 241 -4.95 -27.34 -0.05
C TYR A 241 -5.70 -28.18 -1.10
N PRO A 242 -5.14 -28.35 -2.31
CA PRO A 242 -5.76 -29.19 -3.32
C PRO A 242 -5.53 -30.66 -2.96
N GLY A 243 -6.55 -31.31 -2.42
CA GLY A 243 -6.50 -32.74 -2.10
C GLY A 243 -7.70 -33.18 -1.28
N ASN A 244 -8.22 -34.36 -1.60
CA ASN A 244 -9.21 -35.06 -0.76
C ASN A 244 -8.54 -35.97 0.29
N GLU A 245 -7.21 -36.03 0.29
CA GLU A 245 -6.44 -36.83 1.23
C GLU A 245 -6.25 -36.07 2.55
N PRO A 246 -6.36 -36.77 3.70
CA PRO A 246 -6.10 -36.15 4.99
C PRO A 246 -4.66 -35.67 5.05
N LEU A 247 -4.46 -34.45 5.55
CA LEU A 247 -3.12 -33.93 5.83
C LEU A 247 -2.45 -34.78 6.92
N PRO A 248 -1.12 -35.00 6.85
CA PRO A 248 -0.40 -35.74 7.88
C PRO A 248 -0.50 -35.02 9.23
N GLU A 249 -0.59 -35.78 10.31
CA GLU A 249 -0.59 -35.21 11.66
C GLU A 249 0.78 -34.57 11.95
N PRO A 250 0.82 -33.29 12.38
CA PRO A 250 2.07 -32.62 12.71
C PRO A 250 2.65 -33.13 14.03
N ASP A 251 3.98 -33.09 14.16
CA ASP A 251 4.66 -33.42 15.41
C ASP A 251 4.41 -32.34 16.47
N ILE A 252 3.60 -32.68 17.47
CA ILE A 252 3.21 -31.80 18.58
C ILE A 252 4.38 -31.30 19.43
N ASN A 253 5.57 -31.89 19.31
CA ASN A 253 6.76 -31.46 20.05
C ASN A 253 7.49 -30.28 19.36
N HIS A 254 7.20 -30.01 18.09
CA HIS A 254 7.76 -28.89 17.34
C HIS A 254 6.84 -27.67 17.40
N ALA A 255 7.42 -26.47 17.55
CA ALA A 255 6.66 -25.22 17.62
C ALA A 255 5.87 -24.94 16.32
N ASP A 256 6.35 -25.43 15.18
CA ASP A 256 5.71 -25.23 13.87
C ASP A 256 4.41 -26.02 13.70
N SER A 257 4.14 -27.00 14.58
CA SER A 257 2.86 -27.72 14.62
C SER A 257 1.67 -26.76 14.78
N ILE A 258 1.88 -25.63 15.45
CA ILE A 258 0.88 -24.58 15.61
C ILE A 258 0.48 -23.98 14.25
N HIS A 259 1.44 -23.81 13.33
CA HIS A 259 1.19 -23.29 11.99
C HIS A 259 0.43 -24.32 11.14
N SER A 260 0.81 -25.59 11.17
CA SER A 260 0.11 -26.64 10.41
C SER A 260 -1.31 -26.89 10.92
N LEU A 261 -1.57 -26.72 12.22
CA LEU A 261 -2.92 -26.80 12.79
C LEU A 261 -3.76 -25.53 12.57
N ALA A 262 -3.17 -24.44 12.06
CA ALA A 262 -3.86 -23.16 11.96
C ALA A 262 -5.14 -23.23 11.13
N MET A 263 -5.11 -23.98 10.02
CA MET A 263 -6.28 -24.19 9.17
C MET A 263 -7.41 -24.87 9.94
N ALA A 264 -7.12 -25.98 10.63
CA ALA A 264 -8.12 -26.71 11.42
C ALA A 264 -8.75 -25.81 12.49
N CYS A 265 -7.93 -24.98 13.14
CA CYS A 265 -8.40 -23.98 14.10
C CYS A 265 -9.33 -22.93 13.46
N ILE A 266 -9.02 -22.42 12.27
CA ILE A 266 -9.90 -21.52 11.51
C ILE A 266 -11.25 -22.19 11.29
N TRP A 267 -11.25 -23.44 10.84
CA TRP A 267 -12.47 -24.19 10.57
C TRP A 267 -13.32 -24.35 11.84
N ILE A 268 -12.71 -24.76 12.95
CA ILE A 268 -13.38 -24.88 14.25
C ILE A 268 -14.02 -23.55 14.67
N HIS A 269 -13.31 -22.43 14.50
CA HIS A 269 -13.82 -21.10 14.81
C HIS A 269 -15.04 -20.72 13.94
N LEU A 270 -15.00 -21.02 12.65
CA LEU A 270 -16.11 -20.80 11.73
C LEU A 270 -17.31 -21.68 12.07
N SER A 271 -17.11 -22.99 12.26
CA SER A 271 -18.18 -23.93 12.61
C SER A 271 -18.87 -23.56 13.92
N LYS A 272 -18.10 -23.22 14.97
CA LYS A 272 -18.65 -22.78 16.25
C LYS A 272 -19.51 -21.52 16.12
N LYS A 273 -19.20 -20.64 15.17
CA LYS A 273 -20.00 -19.44 14.93
C LYS A 273 -21.27 -19.74 14.15
N VAL A 274 -21.21 -20.60 13.12
CA VAL A 274 -22.41 -21.07 12.40
C VAL A 274 -23.41 -21.68 13.36
N ILE A 275 -22.96 -22.49 14.31
CA ILE A 275 -23.83 -23.14 15.30
C ILE A 275 -24.50 -22.12 16.25
N LYS A 276 -23.89 -20.95 16.46
CA LYS A 276 -24.38 -19.91 17.38
C LYS A 276 -25.28 -18.86 16.71
N THR A 277 -25.29 -18.79 15.38
CA THR A 277 -26.13 -17.88 14.57
C THR A 277 -27.36 -18.59 14.06
#